data_AF-D8Q542-F1
#
_entry.id   AF-D8Q542-F1
#
_cell.length_a   1.000
_cell.length_b   1.000
_cell.length_c   1.000
_cell.angle_alpha   90.00
_cell.angle_beta   90.00
_cell.angle_gamma   90.00
#
_symmetry.space_group_name_H-M   'P 1'
#
loop_
_entity.id
_entity.type
_entity.pdbx_description
1 polymer ?
#
loop_
_entity_poly.entity_id
_entity_poly.type
_entity_poly.pdbx_seq_one_letter_code
_entity_poly.pdbx_strand_id
1 'polypeptide(L)'
;MENTWVSGGKNHKTFVAPAGASAITCRRDLWRDDYAEMDGLTKMVRVTKMDAVTKEISKPRHSQLSSDTPLLHLSFDRDPLIAPSDHAAHVLVIGGGIIGLSTAWTLLDSGYKVTVLAEEYATLDGSKPRLTSQIAGALWEYPPAVCGHTSDVTSLEISKRWAMVSYHVYKHMAADLVLATKYSVKMRETVFFFDKHVRDDAEQLRKMREIERSGVAGFRHDTKVIHQLGLDEKKWLDAYEILSPLIDTDKALVNIQKLVVAKGATLVTGKVEKDLLEVEQELRSKYDAQVIVNATGLGAWTLANDKNVYPLRGAVLRIPNDGQKFEKIKKALVVSAVDVPSDKNPSKFIFIVPRNDGILYVGGFSEPNKTDFIPEDDPNVLMMARDAEDFYTELDTERRDSAFPLAQGFRPARKGDVRVERELRTPAGSTDKNWRPIVHSYGHAGAGWSLAFGSALEVKALVEDVLEGLPAHSMKEAAPSVVSHAQAATTPAQAASACLRLSSPSSWSSIYLDDTSQISDIQRLIHRVTAALTCARNAHTTVNKPSSELLQPIFAFVQPSYEDCASVAFLQIS
;
A
#
# COMPACT_ATOMS: atom_id res chain seq x y z
N MET A 1 -40.65 -33.62 -17.11
CA MET A 1 -42.04 -34.03 -17.42
C MET A 1 -42.92 -32.81 -17.25
N GLU A 2 -43.77 -32.57 -18.23
CA GLU A 2 -44.51 -31.34 -18.48
C GLU A 2 -45.61 -31.03 -17.45
N ASN A 3 -45.83 -29.72 -17.28
CA ASN A 3 -47.09 -28.99 -17.14
C ASN A 3 -48.23 -29.59 -16.30
N THR A 4 -48.74 -28.80 -15.35
CA THR A 4 -50.09 -28.20 -15.50
C THR A 4 -50.42 -27.25 -14.34
N TRP A 5 -50.60 -25.96 -14.66
CA TRP A 5 -51.39 -25.03 -13.85
C TRP A 5 -52.78 -24.96 -14.47
N VAL A 6 -53.81 -25.40 -13.74
CA VAL A 6 -55.21 -25.18 -14.13
C VAL A 6 -55.73 -23.91 -13.45
N SER A 7 -56.39 -23.08 -14.25
CA SER A 7 -57.02 -21.81 -13.90
C SER A 7 -58.31 -22.01 -13.10
N GLY A 8 -58.51 -21.14 -12.10
CA GLY A 8 -59.74 -20.98 -11.33
C GLY A 8 -59.61 -19.67 -10.54
N GLY A 9 -60.49 -18.70 -10.82
CA GLY A 9 -60.32 -17.31 -10.43
C GLY A 9 -60.45 -16.98 -8.94
N LYS A 10 -59.97 -15.77 -8.63
CA LYS A 10 -60.15 -14.93 -7.43
C LYS A 10 -59.80 -15.59 -6.08
N ASN A 11 -58.66 -15.15 -5.55
CA ASN A 11 -58.33 -15.09 -4.13
C ASN A 11 -58.73 -16.32 -3.33
N HIS A 12 -58.00 -17.44 -3.51
CA HIS A 12 -57.49 -18.33 -2.46
C HIS A 12 -56.90 -19.60 -3.10
N LYS A 13 -55.66 -19.96 -2.71
CA LYS A 13 -55.19 -21.35 -2.71
C LYS A 13 -54.55 -21.62 -1.35
N THR A 14 -55.12 -22.60 -0.66
CA THR A 14 -54.74 -23.11 0.65
C THR A 14 -53.58 -24.09 0.51
N PHE A 15 -52.59 -24.01 1.40
CA PHE A 15 -51.63 -25.10 1.61
C PHE A 15 -52.05 -25.82 2.90
N VAL A 16 -52.24 -27.14 2.82
CA VAL A 16 -52.55 -27.99 3.98
C VAL A 16 -51.23 -28.48 4.57
N ALA A 17 -50.97 -28.19 5.84
CA ALA A 17 -49.84 -28.72 6.60
C ALA A 17 -50.30 -29.93 7.44
N PRO A 18 -49.49 -31.00 7.58
CA PRO A 18 -49.70 -32.01 8.62
C PRO A 18 -48.93 -31.65 9.90
N ALA A 19 -49.71 -31.49 10.97
CA ALA A 19 -49.48 -31.76 12.40
C ALA A 19 -48.13 -31.41 13.07
N GLY A 20 -48.19 -30.44 14.00
CA GLY A 20 -47.34 -30.43 15.21
C GLY A 20 -46.78 -29.09 15.70
N ALA A 21 -47.62 -28.12 16.12
CA ALA A 21 -47.35 -27.20 17.24
C ALA A 21 -48.49 -26.15 17.42
N SER A 22 -48.88 -25.94 18.67
CA SER A 22 -50.04 -25.17 19.15
C SER A 22 -49.78 -23.66 19.24
N ALA A 23 -50.84 -22.87 19.05
CA ALA A 23 -50.88 -21.42 19.19
C ALA A 23 -51.08 -20.94 20.64
N ILE A 24 -50.52 -19.77 21.00
CA ILE A 24 -51.01 -18.94 22.11
C ILE A 24 -51.12 -17.48 21.64
N THR A 25 -52.28 -16.90 21.93
CA THR A 25 -52.87 -15.63 21.49
C THR A 25 -52.51 -14.44 22.41
N CYS A 26 -52.59 -13.21 21.89
CA CYS A 26 -52.62 -12.00 22.73
C CYS A 26 -53.75 -11.04 22.30
N ARG A 27 -54.51 -10.55 23.28
CA ARG A 27 -55.72 -9.72 23.12
C ARG A 27 -55.38 -8.25 22.86
N ARG A 28 -56.19 -7.61 22.00
CA ARG A 28 -56.42 -6.16 21.96
C ARG A 28 -57.37 -5.78 23.10
N ASP A 29 -57.14 -4.64 23.73
CA ASP A 29 -58.15 -3.60 24.02
C ASP A 29 -57.49 -2.50 24.89
N LEU A 30 -57.57 -1.25 24.43
CA LEU A 30 -57.78 0.00 25.18
C LEU A 30 -57.25 1.20 24.36
N TRP A 31 -58.21 1.99 23.87
CA TRP A 31 -58.07 3.25 23.12
C TRP A 31 -58.12 4.46 24.07
N ARG A 32 -57.71 5.62 23.51
CA ARG A 32 -58.04 7.05 23.82
C ARG A 32 -56.81 7.89 24.17
N ASP A 33 -56.71 9.18 23.85
CA ASP A 33 -57.34 10.12 22.91
C ASP A 33 -56.38 11.34 22.84
N ASP A 34 -56.67 12.26 21.92
CA ASP A 34 -56.19 13.65 21.83
C ASP A 34 -54.87 13.92 21.09
N TYR A 35 -54.96 14.55 19.92
CA TYR A 35 -54.65 15.98 19.75
C TYR A 35 -55.22 16.50 18.44
N ALA A 36 -55.95 17.61 18.55
CA ALA A 36 -56.52 18.39 17.47
C ALA A 36 -55.61 19.58 17.09
N GLU A 37 -55.95 20.17 15.94
CA GLU A 37 -55.55 21.48 15.41
C GLU A 37 -54.14 21.66 14.82
N MET A 38 -54.10 21.74 13.48
CA MET A 38 -53.57 22.90 12.75
C MET A 38 -53.86 22.72 11.25
N ASP A 39 -54.92 23.39 10.79
CA ASP A 39 -55.25 23.60 9.39
C ASP A 39 -54.60 24.91 8.92
N GLY A 40 -54.00 24.94 7.72
CA GLY A 40 -53.65 26.21 7.08
C GLY A 40 -52.50 26.19 6.08
N LEU A 41 -52.88 26.14 4.79
CA LEU A 41 -52.15 26.64 3.61
C LEU A 41 -51.18 25.69 2.86
N THR A 42 -51.82 25.02 1.92
CA THR A 42 -51.36 24.33 0.72
C THR A 42 -50.66 25.27 -0.28
N LYS A 43 -49.51 24.87 -0.88
CA LYS A 43 -49.41 24.58 -2.33
C LYS A 43 -47.99 24.18 -2.80
N MET A 44 -48.00 23.12 -3.61
CA MET A 44 -47.06 22.69 -4.66
C MET A 44 -45.66 22.20 -4.23
N VAL A 45 -45.44 20.89 -4.31
CA VAL A 45 -44.84 20.18 -5.46
C VAL A 45 -45.07 18.67 -5.29
N ARG A 46 -45.56 18.00 -6.34
CA ARG A 46 -45.79 16.54 -6.38
C ARG A 46 -44.48 15.81 -6.64
N VAL A 47 -44.05 14.95 -5.71
CA VAL A 47 -43.32 13.72 -6.01
C VAL A 47 -43.95 12.59 -5.18
N THR A 48 -44.35 11.52 -5.85
CA THR A 48 -45.15 10.42 -5.31
C THR A 48 -44.32 9.40 -4.52
N LYS A 49 -44.81 9.15 -3.29
CA LYS A 49 -44.82 7.91 -2.49
C LYS A 49 -43.52 7.28 -2.01
N MET A 50 -43.27 7.52 -0.73
CA MET A 50 -42.62 6.63 0.23
C MET A 50 -43.58 6.49 1.42
N ASP A 51 -43.85 5.28 1.91
CA ASP A 51 -44.48 4.92 3.20
C ASP A 51 -44.03 3.47 3.48
N ALA A 52 -43.60 3.00 4.66
CA ALA A 52 -43.76 3.52 6.01
C ALA A 52 -42.63 3.09 7.01
N VAL A 53 -42.31 4.06 7.87
CA VAL A 53 -41.80 4.17 9.27
C VAL A 53 -41.93 2.88 10.16
N THR A 54 -41.01 2.47 11.06
CA THR A 54 -40.62 3.00 12.41
C THR A 54 -39.34 2.32 12.94
N LYS A 55 -38.27 3.03 13.34
CA LYS A 55 -37.95 3.63 14.67
C LYS A 55 -37.71 2.62 15.82
N GLU A 56 -36.44 2.32 16.08
CA GLU A 56 -35.90 2.07 17.42
C GLU A 56 -34.56 2.83 17.57
N ILE A 57 -34.40 3.55 18.68
CA ILE A 57 -33.27 4.45 18.95
C ILE A 57 -32.17 3.65 19.66
N SER A 58 -31.01 3.47 19.02
CA SER A 58 -29.75 3.19 19.72
C SER A 58 -28.54 3.73 18.96
N LYS A 59 -27.94 4.81 19.50
CA LYS A 59 -26.56 5.36 19.39
C LYS A 59 -25.81 5.29 18.03
N PRO A 60 -25.17 6.38 17.58
CA PRO A 60 -24.56 6.44 16.25
C PRO A 60 -23.30 5.55 16.20
N ARG A 61 -23.36 4.45 15.44
CA ARG A 61 -22.16 3.81 14.90
C ARG A 61 -21.82 4.50 13.59
N HIS A 62 -20.57 4.94 13.51
CA HIS A 62 -19.97 5.55 12.34
C HIS A 62 -20.31 4.78 11.06
N SER A 63 -20.73 5.56 10.06
CA SER A 63 -21.07 5.17 8.71
C SER A 63 -20.06 4.20 8.10
N GLN A 64 -20.56 3.05 7.66
CA GLN A 64 -19.88 2.15 6.74
C GLN A 64 -19.50 2.91 5.46
N LEU A 65 -18.21 3.04 5.23
CA LEU A 65 -17.68 3.45 3.92
C LEU A 65 -17.97 2.34 2.90
N SER A 66 -18.41 2.78 1.72
CA SER A 66 -18.70 1.99 0.53
C SER A 66 -17.53 1.09 0.08
N SER A 67 -17.89 -0.04 -0.50
CA SER A 67 -17.13 -1.27 -0.76
C SER A 67 -16.06 -1.25 -1.86
N ASP A 68 -15.44 -0.12 -2.21
CA ASP A 68 -14.48 -0.05 -3.34
C ASP A 68 -13.07 0.45 -2.96
N THR A 69 -12.71 0.41 -1.68
CA THR A 69 -11.31 0.63 -1.25
C THR A 69 -10.72 -0.72 -0.88
N PRO A 70 -9.56 -1.16 -1.43
CA PRO A 70 -8.87 -2.32 -0.86
C PRO A 70 -8.69 -2.04 0.62
N LEU A 71 -9.28 -2.87 1.48
CA LEU A 71 -9.30 -2.68 2.92
C LEU A 71 -7.88 -2.35 3.36
N LEU A 72 -7.66 -1.11 3.77
CA LEU A 72 -6.36 -0.70 4.24
C LEU A 72 -6.13 -1.47 5.54
N HIS A 73 -5.28 -2.50 5.50
CA HIS A 73 -4.94 -3.31 6.67
C HIS A 73 -3.99 -2.56 7.62
N LEU A 74 -4.24 -1.26 7.81
CA LEU A 74 -3.48 -0.38 8.69
C LEU A 74 -4.44 0.51 9.48
N SER A 75 -4.23 0.58 10.78
CA SER A 75 -4.88 1.54 11.67
C SER A 75 -3.97 2.74 11.88
N PHE A 76 -4.54 3.93 11.76
CA PHE A 76 -3.88 5.19 12.12
C PHE A 76 -4.03 5.54 13.61
N ASP A 77 -4.82 4.76 14.34
CA ASP A 77 -4.98 4.89 15.78
C ASP A 77 -3.75 4.38 16.52
N ARG A 78 -3.66 4.78 17.79
CA ARG A 78 -2.57 4.39 18.68
C ARG A 78 -2.57 2.89 18.96
N ASP A 79 -3.73 2.25 18.94
CA ASP A 79 -3.87 0.82 19.15
C ASP A 79 -3.66 0.07 17.84
N PRO A 80 -3.04 -1.11 17.86
CA PRO A 80 -2.94 -1.96 16.68
C PRO A 80 -4.32 -2.49 16.25
N LEU A 81 -4.53 -2.73 14.95
CA LEU A 81 -5.78 -3.35 14.45
C LEU A 81 -6.07 -4.70 15.11
N ILE A 82 -5.03 -5.50 15.28
CA ILE A 82 -5.07 -6.78 15.99
C ILE A 82 -4.12 -6.64 17.18
N ALA A 83 -4.66 -6.72 18.39
CA ALA A 83 -3.83 -6.72 19.60
C ALA A 83 -2.94 -7.98 19.64
N PRO A 84 -1.66 -7.87 20.00
CA PRO A 84 -0.79 -9.04 20.12
C PRO A 84 -1.26 -9.94 21.27
N SER A 85 -1.33 -11.25 21.01
CA SER A 85 -1.55 -12.24 22.07
C SER A 85 -0.29 -12.48 22.90
N ASP A 86 -0.43 -13.17 24.03
CA ASP A 86 0.71 -13.54 24.87
C ASP A 86 1.75 -14.38 24.11
N HIS A 87 1.28 -15.19 23.16
CA HIS A 87 2.09 -16.06 22.29
C HIS A 87 2.39 -15.45 20.92
N ALA A 88 2.10 -14.18 20.70
CA ALA A 88 2.40 -13.51 19.43
C ALA A 88 3.89 -13.59 19.12
N ALA A 89 4.21 -13.93 17.87
CA ALA A 89 5.59 -13.94 17.39
C ALA A 89 6.18 -12.52 17.44
N HIS A 90 7.45 -12.47 17.79
CA HIS A 90 8.26 -11.27 17.89
C HIS A 90 9.19 -11.16 16.69
N VAL A 91 9.11 -10.02 16.01
CA VAL A 91 9.95 -9.68 14.86
C VAL A 91 10.94 -8.58 15.24
N LEU A 92 12.22 -8.82 14.95
CA LEU A 92 13.28 -7.81 15.03
C LEU A 92 13.42 -7.13 13.68
N VAL A 93 13.00 -5.86 13.57
CA VAL A 93 13.21 -5.04 12.37
C VAL A 93 14.49 -4.23 12.54
N ILE A 94 15.47 -4.42 11.67
CA ILE A 94 16.74 -3.69 11.69
C ILE A 94 16.67 -2.56 10.65
N GLY A 95 16.58 -1.32 11.13
CA GLY A 95 16.48 -0.09 10.31
C GLY A 95 15.34 0.83 10.76
N GLY A 96 15.66 2.08 11.07
CA GLY A 96 14.71 3.11 11.53
C GLY A 96 14.21 4.07 10.45
N GLY A 97 14.48 3.77 9.17
CA GLY A 97 13.99 4.54 8.03
C GLY A 97 12.54 4.21 7.65
N ILE A 98 12.04 4.82 6.58
CA ILE A 98 10.63 4.65 6.15
C ILE A 98 10.28 3.18 5.89
N ILE A 99 11.18 2.38 5.31
CA ILE A 99 10.95 0.96 5.02
C ILE A 99 10.82 0.14 6.31
N GLY A 100 11.71 0.37 7.28
CA GLY A 100 11.66 -0.34 8.55
C GLY A 100 10.45 0.07 9.38
N LEU A 101 10.12 1.37 9.43
CA LEU A 101 8.98 1.88 10.19
C LEU A 101 7.62 1.52 9.57
N SER A 102 7.48 1.53 8.24
CA SER A 102 6.26 1.02 7.59
C SER A 102 6.09 -0.48 7.80
N THR A 103 7.18 -1.24 7.76
CA THR A 103 7.16 -2.68 8.09
C THR A 103 6.75 -2.93 9.54
N ALA A 104 7.35 -2.21 10.50
CA ALA A 104 7.00 -2.32 11.90
C ALA A 104 5.52 -2.00 12.13
N TRP A 105 5.01 -0.93 11.50
CA TRP A 105 3.59 -0.59 11.56
C TRP A 105 2.71 -1.73 11.05
N THR A 106 2.95 -2.24 9.83
CA THR A 106 2.18 -3.34 9.25
C THR A 106 2.19 -4.59 10.13
N LEU A 107 3.33 -4.94 10.71
CA LEU A 107 3.45 -6.09 11.62
C LEU A 107 2.70 -5.87 12.94
N LEU A 108 2.82 -4.69 13.55
CA LEU A 108 2.07 -4.36 14.77
C LEU A 108 0.57 -4.44 14.54
N ASP A 109 0.06 -3.87 13.44
CA ASP A 109 -1.37 -3.96 13.11
C ASP A 109 -1.83 -5.39 12.78
N SER A 110 -0.90 -6.28 12.47
CA SER A 110 -1.18 -7.71 12.25
C SER A 110 -1.06 -8.56 13.53
N GLY A 111 -0.82 -7.94 14.69
CA GLY A 111 -0.76 -8.63 15.99
C GLY A 111 0.62 -9.20 16.35
N TYR A 112 1.69 -8.80 15.66
CA TYR A 112 3.05 -9.18 16.04
C TYR A 112 3.62 -8.27 17.14
N LYS A 113 4.52 -8.82 17.96
CA LYS A 113 5.42 -8.02 18.79
C LYS A 113 6.57 -7.53 17.92
N VAL A 114 6.99 -6.27 18.07
CA VAL A 114 8.04 -5.70 17.21
C VAL A 114 9.08 -4.95 18.03
N THR A 115 10.35 -5.28 17.80
CA THR A 115 11.48 -4.43 18.18
C THR A 115 12.08 -3.83 16.92
N VAL A 116 12.25 -2.51 16.88
CA VAL A 116 13.00 -1.84 15.82
C VAL A 116 14.38 -1.52 16.36
N LEU A 117 15.43 -2.08 15.78
CA LEU A 117 16.83 -1.78 16.07
C LEU A 117 17.39 -0.86 14.99
N ALA A 118 17.90 0.31 15.36
CA ALA A 118 18.51 1.22 14.40
C ALA A 118 19.68 1.99 15.01
N GLU A 119 20.68 2.32 14.20
CA GLU A 119 21.79 3.19 14.64
C GLU A 119 21.27 4.59 14.97
N GLU A 120 20.30 5.06 14.18
CA GLU A 120 19.69 6.37 14.32
C GLU A 120 18.19 6.33 14.00
N TYR A 121 17.49 7.32 14.54
CA TYR A 121 16.05 7.54 14.39
C TYR A 121 15.80 8.98 13.95
N ALA A 122 14.61 9.24 13.41
CA ALA A 122 14.24 10.56 12.95
C ALA A 122 14.13 11.55 14.12
N THR A 123 14.86 12.66 14.05
CA THR A 123 14.75 13.77 15.01
C THR A 123 14.36 15.06 14.28
N LEU A 124 13.70 15.99 14.97
CA LEU A 124 13.36 17.32 14.42
C LEU A 124 14.22 18.46 14.99
N ASP A 125 14.82 18.26 16.16
CA ASP A 125 15.53 19.28 16.95
C ASP A 125 16.91 19.66 16.40
N GLY A 126 17.37 18.99 15.34
CA GLY A 126 18.68 19.25 14.74
C GLY A 126 19.84 18.68 15.54
N SER A 127 19.57 17.87 16.57
CA SER A 127 20.60 17.19 17.38
C SER A 127 21.43 16.17 16.58
N LYS A 128 20.87 15.68 15.46
CA LYS A 128 21.50 14.73 14.54
C LYS A 128 21.21 15.12 13.09
N PRO A 129 22.07 14.71 12.14
CA PRO A 129 21.76 14.81 10.72
C PRO A 129 20.44 14.13 10.38
N ARG A 130 19.72 14.69 9.41
CA ARG A 130 18.49 14.08 8.90
C ARG A 130 18.81 12.78 8.19
N LEU A 131 17.98 11.76 8.39
CA LEU A 131 18.09 10.48 7.66
C LEU A 131 17.77 10.68 6.18
N THR A 132 18.27 9.80 5.31
CA THR A 132 17.87 9.75 3.89
C THR A 132 16.33 9.73 3.74
N SER A 133 15.63 9.04 4.64
CA SER A 133 14.16 9.02 4.68
C SER A 133 13.51 10.36 5.05
N GLN A 134 14.17 11.23 5.83
CA GLN A 134 13.69 12.58 6.17
C GLN A 134 14.02 13.61 5.07
N ILE A 135 15.09 13.37 4.31
CA ILE A 135 15.56 14.28 3.26
C ILE A 135 14.80 14.09 1.94
N ALA A 136 14.24 12.91 1.69
CA ALA A 136 13.55 12.60 0.44
C ALA A 136 12.50 13.65 0.05
N GLY A 137 12.32 13.87 -1.26
CA GLY A 137 11.37 14.83 -1.81
C GLY A 137 9.96 14.73 -1.20
N ALA A 138 9.25 13.60 -1.32
CA ALA A 138 9.48 12.48 -2.24
C ALA A 138 8.53 12.63 -3.43
N LEU A 139 9.07 12.50 -4.66
CA LEU A 139 8.22 12.37 -5.85
C LEU A 139 7.52 11.01 -5.79
N TRP A 140 6.20 11.01 -5.79
CA TRP A 140 5.48 9.79 -6.10
C TRP A 140 5.19 9.75 -7.60
N GLU A 141 5.61 8.68 -8.27
CA GLU A 141 5.36 8.48 -9.69
C GLU A 141 4.96 7.02 -9.98
N TYR A 142 4.28 6.85 -11.11
CA TYR A 142 3.89 5.55 -11.64
C TYR A 142 4.26 5.45 -13.13
N PRO A 143 4.69 4.29 -13.63
CA PRO A 143 5.40 3.25 -12.88
C PRO A 143 6.54 3.86 -12.06
N PRO A 144 6.87 3.30 -10.88
CA PRO A 144 7.87 3.88 -10.00
C PRO A 144 9.23 3.91 -10.70
N ALA A 145 9.84 5.08 -10.88
CA ALA A 145 11.22 5.15 -11.34
C ALA A 145 12.15 5.14 -10.12
N VAL A 146 13.05 4.17 -10.08
CA VAL A 146 14.06 4.02 -9.03
C VAL A 146 15.23 4.96 -9.38
N CYS A 147 14.96 6.26 -9.48
CA CYS A 147 15.84 7.26 -10.11
C CYS A 147 16.16 6.93 -11.58
N GLY A 148 15.11 6.69 -12.37
CA GLY A 148 15.20 6.52 -13.83
C GLY A 148 15.53 5.12 -14.34
N HIS A 149 15.71 4.12 -13.46
CA HIS A 149 16.19 2.80 -13.90
C HIS A 149 15.45 1.67 -13.21
N THR A 150 14.83 0.79 -13.98
CA THR A 150 14.51 -0.57 -13.56
C THR A 150 15.17 -1.53 -14.51
N SER A 151 16.11 -2.34 -14.02
CA SER A 151 16.86 -3.30 -14.83
C SER A 151 16.10 -4.60 -15.11
N ASP A 152 15.06 -4.87 -14.32
CA ASP A 152 14.26 -6.09 -14.37
C ASP A 152 12.76 -5.80 -14.45
N VAL A 153 12.12 -6.33 -15.51
CA VAL A 153 10.67 -6.24 -15.73
C VAL A 153 9.89 -6.87 -14.57
N THR A 154 10.41 -7.95 -13.98
CA THR A 154 9.75 -8.66 -12.88
C THR A 154 9.69 -7.80 -11.62
N SER A 155 10.82 -7.20 -11.26
CA SER A 155 10.92 -6.26 -10.14
C SER A 155 10.04 -5.02 -10.36
N LEU A 156 9.96 -4.54 -11.60
CA LEU A 156 9.09 -3.42 -11.97
C LEU A 156 7.60 -3.75 -11.77
N GLU A 157 7.12 -4.91 -12.23
CA GLU A 157 5.71 -5.30 -12.07
C GLU A 157 5.30 -5.44 -10.60
N ILE A 158 6.17 -5.99 -9.75
CA ILE A 158 5.94 -6.04 -8.31
C ILE A 158 5.95 -4.62 -7.71
N SER A 159 6.94 -3.79 -8.09
CA SER A 159 7.08 -2.43 -7.60
C SER A 159 5.88 -1.55 -7.97
N LYS A 160 5.26 -1.74 -9.14
CA LYS A 160 4.01 -1.07 -9.54
C LYS A 160 2.88 -1.33 -8.55
N ARG A 161 2.71 -2.58 -8.10
CA ARG A 161 1.70 -2.94 -7.09
C ARG A 161 2.01 -2.27 -5.77
N TRP A 162 3.27 -2.31 -5.34
CA TRP A 162 3.67 -1.67 -4.09
C TRP A 162 3.50 -0.14 -4.11
N ALA A 163 3.75 0.47 -5.26
CA ALA A 163 3.52 1.89 -5.49
C ALA A 163 2.05 2.26 -5.31
N MET A 164 1.13 1.46 -5.88
CA MET A 164 -0.31 1.68 -5.75
C MET A 164 -0.83 1.42 -4.33
N VAL A 165 -0.32 0.42 -3.61
CA VAL A 165 -0.65 0.25 -2.18
C VAL A 165 -0.27 1.51 -1.40
N SER A 166 0.97 1.98 -1.57
CA SER A 166 1.44 3.18 -0.86
C SER A 166 0.66 4.42 -1.28
N TYR A 167 0.31 4.56 -2.56
CA TYR A 167 -0.56 5.62 -3.07
C TYR A 167 -1.89 5.67 -2.33
N HIS A 168 -2.55 4.53 -2.14
CA HIS A 168 -3.83 4.47 -1.43
C HIS A 168 -3.69 4.79 0.06
N VAL A 169 -2.59 4.38 0.71
CA VAL A 169 -2.27 4.79 2.09
C VAL A 169 -2.15 6.30 2.20
N TYR A 170 -1.36 6.93 1.32
CA TYR A 170 -1.16 8.38 1.36
C TYR A 170 -2.41 9.15 0.96
N LYS A 171 -3.18 8.64 0.00
CA LYS A 171 -4.49 9.20 -0.37
C LYS A 171 -5.44 9.17 0.81
N HIS A 172 -5.45 8.10 1.60
CA HIS A 172 -6.23 8.02 2.83
C HIS A 172 -5.73 9.03 3.89
N MET A 173 -4.42 9.11 4.12
CA MET A 173 -3.83 10.12 5.01
C MET A 173 -4.22 11.54 4.59
N ALA A 174 -4.23 11.84 3.30
CA ALA A 174 -4.56 13.17 2.78
C ALA A 174 -6.06 13.49 2.81
N ALA A 175 -6.94 12.48 2.81
CA ALA A 175 -8.39 12.66 2.78
C ALA A 175 -8.96 13.04 4.16
N ASP A 176 -8.30 12.65 5.24
CA ASP A 176 -8.66 13.04 6.61
C ASP A 176 -7.83 14.24 7.07
N LEU A 177 -8.47 15.32 7.53
CA LEU A 177 -7.78 16.57 7.89
C LEU A 177 -6.82 16.41 9.08
N VAL A 178 -7.14 15.53 10.03
CA VAL A 178 -6.29 15.26 11.20
C VAL A 178 -5.06 14.49 10.75
N LEU A 179 -5.24 13.43 9.95
CA LEU A 179 -4.12 12.65 9.40
C LEU A 179 -3.26 13.48 8.45
N ALA A 180 -3.87 14.24 7.55
CA ALA A 180 -3.18 15.11 6.59
C ALA A 180 -2.30 16.13 7.31
N THR A 181 -2.79 16.72 8.40
CA THR A 181 -2.01 17.66 9.21
C THR A 181 -0.91 16.96 9.99
N LYS A 182 -1.21 15.80 10.60
CA LYS A 182 -0.28 15.02 11.43
C LYS A 182 0.90 14.52 10.60
N TYR A 183 0.65 13.86 9.48
CA TYR A 183 1.68 13.29 8.61
C TYR A 183 2.15 14.26 7.52
N SER A 184 1.51 15.43 7.38
CA SER A 184 1.85 16.43 6.36
C SER A 184 1.86 15.86 4.95
N VAL A 185 0.79 15.13 4.63
CA VAL A 185 0.55 14.50 3.33
C VAL A 185 -0.60 15.24 2.64
N LYS A 186 -0.40 15.60 1.37
CA LYS A 186 -1.44 16.20 0.54
C LYS A 186 -1.42 15.58 -0.85
N MET A 187 -2.60 15.33 -1.41
CA MET A 187 -2.70 15.01 -2.83
C MET A 187 -2.62 16.31 -3.64
N ARG A 188 -1.65 16.41 -4.55
CA ARG A 188 -1.44 17.57 -5.43
C ARG A 188 -1.12 17.11 -6.85
N GLU A 189 -1.39 17.99 -7.80
CA GLU A 189 -1.03 17.75 -9.19
C GLU A 189 0.50 17.68 -9.33
N THR A 190 0.96 16.65 -10.02
CA THR A 190 2.32 16.51 -10.51
C THR A 190 2.29 16.56 -12.01
N VAL A 191 3.01 17.51 -12.59
CA VAL A 191 3.08 17.75 -14.03
C VAL A 191 4.42 17.26 -14.55
N PHE A 192 4.38 16.40 -15.55
CA PHE A 192 5.56 15.93 -16.28
C PHE A 192 5.65 16.69 -17.60
N PHE A 193 6.81 17.31 -17.86
CA PHE A 193 7.06 18.11 -19.06
C PHE A 193 8.05 17.42 -20.00
N PHE A 194 7.85 17.63 -21.29
CA PHE A 194 8.64 17.01 -22.36
C PHE A 194 9.05 18.05 -23.40
N ASP A 195 10.29 17.95 -23.86
CA ASP A 195 10.86 18.75 -24.96
C ASP A 195 10.50 18.19 -26.34
N LYS A 196 9.75 17.09 -26.36
CA LYS A 196 9.21 16.41 -27.54
C LYS A 196 7.75 16.04 -27.27
N HIS A 197 6.97 15.82 -28.33
CA HIS A 197 5.65 15.26 -28.16
C HIS A 197 5.75 13.82 -27.65
N VAL A 198 5.00 13.49 -26.59
CA VAL A 198 5.00 12.16 -25.97
C VAL A 198 4.62 11.09 -26.98
N ARG A 199 3.75 11.41 -27.96
CA ARG A 199 3.35 10.49 -29.03
C ARG A 199 4.50 10.06 -29.94
N ASP A 200 5.57 10.86 -30.02
CA ASP A 200 6.73 10.62 -30.88
C ASP A 200 7.86 9.87 -30.13
N ASP A 201 7.68 9.62 -28.83
CA ASP A 201 8.56 8.81 -27.98
C ASP A 201 7.81 7.56 -27.50
N ALA A 202 8.17 6.39 -28.05
CA ALA A 202 7.48 5.14 -27.78
C ALA A 202 7.53 4.73 -26.29
N GLU A 203 8.62 5.05 -25.59
CA GLU A 203 8.78 4.71 -24.18
C GLU A 203 7.91 5.61 -23.30
N GLN A 204 7.96 6.92 -23.54
CA GLN A 204 7.13 7.88 -22.79
C GLN A 204 5.65 7.68 -23.09
N LEU A 205 5.28 7.39 -24.35
CA LEU A 205 3.89 7.05 -24.72
C LEU A 205 3.41 5.80 -23.98
N ARG A 206 4.25 4.77 -23.87
CA ARG A 206 3.93 3.56 -23.11
C ARG A 206 3.75 3.86 -21.63
N LYS A 207 4.67 4.62 -21.03
CA LYS A 207 4.61 5.05 -19.61
C LYS A 207 3.31 5.82 -19.34
N MET A 208 3.02 6.83 -20.15
CA MET A 208 1.82 7.66 -20.04
C MET A 208 0.52 6.85 -20.15
N ARG A 209 0.41 5.98 -21.16
CA ARG A 209 -0.77 5.10 -21.34
C ARG A 209 -0.92 4.09 -20.21
N GLU A 210 0.17 3.70 -19.56
CA GLU A 210 0.10 2.84 -18.39
C GLU A 210 -0.46 3.59 -17.18
N ILE A 211 0.02 4.81 -16.92
CA ILE A 211 -0.51 5.71 -15.90
C ILE A 211 -2.02 5.93 -16.10
N GLU A 212 -2.43 6.28 -17.32
CA GLU A 212 -3.84 6.50 -17.68
C GLU A 212 -4.74 5.31 -17.29
N ARG A 213 -4.22 4.09 -17.41
CA ARG A 213 -4.95 2.84 -17.12
C ARG A 213 -4.74 2.28 -15.70
N SER A 214 -3.85 2.89 -14.92
CA SER A 214 -3.43 2.37 -13.60
C SER A 214 -4.44 2.65 -12.47
N GLY A 215 -5.39 3.56 -12.69
CA GLY A 215 -6.31 4.03 -11.64
C GLY A 215 -5.75 5.17 -10.78
N VAL A 216 -4.56 5.68 -11.10
CA VAL A 216 -4.06 6.95 -10.52
C VAL A 216 -5.01 8.09 -10.90
N ALA A 217 -5.49 8.81 -9.90
CA ALA A 217 -6.44 9.89 -10.12
C ALA A 217 -5.79 11.10 -10.81
N GLY A 218 -6.62 11.95 -11.43
CA GLY A 218 -6.18 13.24 -11.97
C GLY A 218 -5.32 13.15 -13.21
N PHE A 219 -5.31 12.02 -13.93
CA PHE A 219 -4.63 11.93 -15.22
C PHE A 219 -5.21 12.96 -16.21
N ARG A 220 -4.34 13.82 -16.75
CA ARG A 220 -4.69 14.80 -17.79
C ARG A 220 -3.51 15.04 -18.72
N HIS A 221 -3.65 14.72 -20.00
CA HIS A 221 -2.69 15.09 -21.06
C HIS A 221 -3.16 16.39 -21.72
N ASP A 222 -2.59 17.53 -21.31
CA ASP A 222 -3.00 18.86 -21.79
C ASP A 222 -1.82 19.84 -21.75
N THR A 223 -1.40 20.33 -22.92
CA THR A 223 -0.27 21.26 -23.07
C THR A 223 -0.58 22.67 -22.57
N LYS A 224 -1.85 23.02 -22.32
CA LYS A 224 -2.22 24.34 -21.77
C LYS A 224 -1.56 24.64 -20.43
N VAL A 225 -1.17 23.61 -19.67
CA VAL A 225 -0.45 23.79 -18.41
C VAL A 225 0.90 24.50 -18.60
N ILE A 226 1.55 24.33 -19.75
CA ILE A 226 2.82 24.98 -20.11
C ILE A 226 2.60 26.50 -20.17
N HIS A 227 1.58 26.92 -20.92
CA HIS A 227 1.18 28.33 -21.02
C HIS A 227 0.72 28.91 -19.68
N GLN A 228 -0.10 28.17 -18.92
CA GLN A 228 -0.62 28.62 -17.62
C GLN A 228 0.47 28.85 -16.57
N LEU A 229 1.58 28.11 -16.67
CA LEU A 229 2.74 28.26 -15.80
C LEU A 229 3.77 29.26 -16.34
N GLY A 230 3.52 29.90 -17.50
CA GLY A 230 4.44 30.86 -18.11
C GLY A 230 5.73 30.23 -18.65
N LEU A 231 5.72 28.93 -18.95
CA LEU A 231 6.89 28.22 -19.46
C LEU A 231 7.14 28.49 -20.95
N ASP A 232 8.38 28.31 -21.41
CA ASP A 232 8.73 28.46 -22.84
C ASP A 232 8.05 27.37 -23.70
N GLU A 233 6.98 27.75 -24.39
CA GLU A 233 6.19 26.88 -25.29
C GLU A 233 6.96 26.41 -26.55
N LYS A 234 8.12 27.01 -26.86
CA LYS A 234 8.99 26.51 -27.95
C LYS A 234 9.92 25.40 -27.46
N LYS A 235 10.27 25.42 -26.18
CA LYS A 235 11.14 24.43 -25.53
C LYS A 235 10.34 23.24 -25.03
N TRP A 236 9.21 23.49 -24.38
CA TRP A 236 8.33 22.46 -23.82
C TRP A 236 7.15 22.24 -24.76
N LEU A 237 7.11 21.05 -25.36
CA LEU A 237 6.17 20.72 -26.43
C LEU A 237 5.00 19.86 -25.95
N ASP A 238 5.14 19.21 -24.79
CA ASP A 238 4.12 18.32 -24.27
C ASP A 238 4.13 18.22 -22.74
N ALA A 239 2.98 17.87 -22.15
CA ALA A 239 2.84 17.68 -20.72
C ALA A 239 1.64 16.82 -20.32
N TYR A 240 1.82 15.95 -19.33
CA TYR A 240 0.70 15.29 -18.66
C TYR A 240 0.78 15.42 -17.14
N GLU A 241 -0.38 15.38 -16.49
CA GLU A 241 -0.55 15.57 -15.06
C GLU A 241 -1.15 14.33 -14.41
N ILE A 242 -0.80 14.09 -13.14
CA ILE A 242 -1.45 13.14 -12.25
C ILE A 242 -1.68 13.76 -10.88
N LEU A 243 -2.61 13.22 -10.11
CA LEU A 243 -2.75 13.56 -8.69
C LEU A 243 -1.89 12.60 -7.85
N SER A 244 -0.79 13.10 -7.29
CA SER A 244 0.18 12.32 -6.50
C SER A 244 0.28 12.83 -5.04
N PRO A 245 0.72 11.98 -4.10
CA PRO A 245 1.00 12.42 -2.74
C PRO A 245 2.29 13.24 -2.66
N LEU A 246 2.18 14.47 -2.15
CA LEU A 246 3.31 15.28 -1.68
C LEU A 246 3.39 15.18 -0.17
N ILE A 247 4.59 14.87 0.32
CA ILE A 247 4.82 14.46 1.70
C ILE A 247 5.97 15.29 2.27
N ASP A 248 5.73 15.98 3.39
CA ASP A 248 6.84 16.46 4.21
C ASP A 248 7.45 15.28 4.96
N THR A 249 8.41 14.63 4.31
CA THR A 249 8.98 13.36 4.77
C THR A 249 9.66 13.45 6.14
N ASP A 250 10.10 14.65 6.55
CA ASP A 250 10.72 14.91 7.86
C ASP A 250 9.65 14.82 8.96
N LYS A 251 8.55 15.56 8.79
CA LYS A 251 7.42 15.52 9.70
C LYS A 251 6.70 14.17 9.67
N ALA A 252 6.50 13.59 8.49
CA ALA A 252 5.83 12.32 8.31
C ALA A 252 6.55 11.19 9.05
N LEU A 253 7.87 11.05 8.86
CA LEU A 253 8.66 9.96 9.43
C LEU A 253 8.65 9.98 10.96
N VAL A 254 8.79 11.17 11.55
CA VAL A 254 8.75 11.35 13.01
C VAL A 254 7.38 10.97 13.58
N ASN A 255 6.30 11.28 12.86
CA ASN A 255 4.95 10.89 13.30
C ASN A 255 4.67 9.40 13.11
N ILE A 256 5.21 8.77 12.07
CA ILE A 256 5.15 7.31 11.90
C ILE A 256 5.94 6.63 13.02
N GLN A 257 7.14 7.12 13.35
CA GLN A 257 7.93 6.62 14.48
C GLN A 257 7.16 6.71 15.80
N LYS A 258 6.50 7.84 16.08
CA LYS A 258 5.63 7.99 17.27
C LYS A 258 4.44 7.03 17.25
N LEU A 259 3.87 6.77 16.07
CA LEU A 259 2.75 5.85 15.93
C LEU A 259 3.16 4.41 16.24
N VAL A 260 4.28 3.93 15.68
CA VAL A 260 4.72 2.54 15.95
C VAL A 260 5.05 2.33 17.42
N VAL A 261 5.64 3.33 18.09
CA VAL A 261 5.84 3.31 19.55
C VAL A 261 4.51 3.24 20.29
N ALA A 262 3.54 4.09 19.90
CA ALA A 262 2.22 4.10 20.53
C ALA A 262 1.48 2.76 20.37
N LYS A 263 1.72 2.04 19.27
CA LYS A 263 1.20 0.70 18.99
C LYS A 263 1.92 -0.43 19.73
N GLY A 264 3.03 -0.13 20.41
CA GLY A 264 3.76 -1.08 21.24
C GLY A 264 5.11 -1.56 20.68
N ALA A 265 5.64 -0.97 19.60
CA ALA A 265 7.03 -1.28 19.21
C ALA A 265 8.03 -0.77 20.26
N THR A 266 9.04 -1.60 20.52
CA THR A 266 10.23 -1.19 21.28
C THR A 266 11.27 -0.63 20.32
N LEU A 267 11.72 0.61 20.53
CA LEU A 267 12.83 1.19 19.75
C LEU A 267 14.15 1.02 20.51
N VAL A 268 15.16 0.44 19.86
CA VAL A 268 16.49 0.21 20.41
C VAL A 268 17.52 0.91 19.55
N THR A 269 18.29 1.81 20.16
CA THR A 269 19.45 2.40 19.49
C THR A 269 20.63 1.44 19.53
N GLY A 270 21.16 1.07 18.37
CA GLY A 270 22.31 0.17 18.28
C GLY A 270 22.67 -0.16 16.85
N LYS A 271 23.86 -0.73 16.67
CA LYS A 271 24.44 -1.04 15.36
C LYS A 271 24.77 -2.52 15.25
N VAL A 272 24.50 -3.09 14.09
CA VAL A 272 24.97 -4.43 13.70
C VAL A 272 26.06 -4.20 12.65
N GLU A 273 27.23 -4.82 12.83
CA GLU A 273 28.40 -4.56 11.98
C GLU A 273 28.89 -5.80 11.22
N LYS A 274 28.19 -6.92 11.36
CA LYS A 274 28.52 -8.20 10.74
C LYS A 274 27.40 -8.68 9.81
N ASP A 275 27.74 -9.66 8.97
CA ASP A 275 26.75 -10.40 8.18
C ASP A 275 25.70 -11.02 9.12
N LEU A 276 24.41 -10.85 8.81
CA LEU A 276 23.35 -11.39 9.63
C LEU A 276 23.40 -12.91 9.72
N LEU A 277 23.96 -13.62 8.73
CA LEU A 277 24.17 -15.08 8.85
C LEU A 277 25.11 -15.47 9.99
N GLU A 278 26.05 -14.59 10.36
CA GLU A 278 27.00 -14.86 11.44
C GLU A 278 26.41 -14.57 12.82
N VAL A 279 25.49 -13.60 12.91
CA VAL A 279 24.96 -13.08 14.19
C VAL A 279 23.46 -13.32 14.38
N GLU A 280 22.79 -14.03 13.48
CA GLU A 280 21.33 -14.20 13.52
C GLU A 280 20.86 -14.87 14.81
N GLN A 281 21.51 -15.95 15.25
CA GLN A 281 21.16 -16.62 16.51
C GLN A 281 21.39 -15.71 17.73
N GLU A 282 22.49 -14.94 17.75
CA GLU A 282 22.78 -13.97 18.82
C GLU A 282 21.69 -12.89 18.89
N LEU A 283 21.36 -12.29 17.76
CA LEU A 283 20.34 -11.24 17.68
C LEU A 283 18.96 -11.75 18.07
N ARG A 284 18.55 -12.91 17.55
CA ARG A 284 17.27 -13.53 17.91
C ARG A 284 17.18 -13.84 19.39
N SER A 285 18.24 -14.39 19.98
CA SER A 285 18.28 -14.69 21.42
C SER A 285 18.24 -13.40 22.25
N LYS A 286 19.00 -12.38 21.85
CA LYS A 286 19.08 -11.09 22.56
C LYS A 286 17.76 -10.33 22.58
N TYR A 287 16.98 -10.41 21.51
CA TYR A 287 15.73 -9.66 21.35
C TYR A 287 14.48 -10.54 21.44
N ASP A 288 14.62 -11.82 21.83
CA ASP A 288 13.56 -12.83 21.85
C ASP A 288 12.77 -12.92 20.53
N ALA A 289 13.46 -12.72 19.41
CA ALA A 289 12.85 -12.61 18.10
C ALA A 289 12.82 -13.96 17.37
N GLN A 290 11.67 -14.33 16.83
CA GLN A 290 11.53 -15.49 15.96
C GLN A 290 12.01 -15.18 14.54
N VAL A 291 11.87 -13.93 14.08
CA VAL A 291 12.24 -13.50 12.72
C VAL A 291 13.01 -12.18 12.74
N ILE A 292 14.03 -12.05 11.88
CA ILE A 292 14.75 -10.80 11.62
C ILE A 292 14.30 -10.22 10.27
N VAL A 293 13.93 -8.95 10.25
CA VAL A 293 13.74 -8.18 9.01
C VAL A 293 14.91 -7.21 8.84
N ASN A 294 15.66 -7.34 7.76
CA ASN A 294 16.73 -6.42 7.37
C ASN A 294 16.17 -5.31 6.46
N ALA A 295 15.98 -4.11 7.03
CA ALA A 295 15.54 -2.89 6.34
C ALA A 295 16.61 -1.78 6.39
N THR A 296 17.89 -2.16 6.30
CA THR A 296 19.02 -1.26 6.59
C THR A 296 19.51 -0.40 5.42
N GLY A 297 18.85 -0.46 4.26
CA GLY A 297 19.26 0.33 3.08
C GLY A 297 20.71 0.04 2.69
N LEU A 298 21.59 1.03 2.79
CA LEU A 298 23.03 0.88 2.51
C LEU A 298 23.73 -0.12 3.43
N GLY A 299 23.24 -0.31 4.66
CA GLY A 299 23.81 -1.27 5.60
C GLY A 299 23.79 -2.73 5.10
N ALA A 300 22.91 -3.04 4.13
CA ALA A 300 22.83 -4.37 3.54
C ALA A 300 24.11 -4.79 2.78
N TRP A 301 24.96 -3.84 2.38
CA TRP A 301 26.31 -4.14 1.89
C TRP A 301 27.10 -5.07 2.82
N THR A 302 26.93 -4.86 4.12
CA THR A 302 27.56 -5.65 5.18
C THR A 302 26.59 -6.71 5.70
N LEU A 303 25.40 -6.31 6.14
CA LEU A 303 24.47 -7.18 6.87
C LEU A 303 23.87 -8.31 6.01
N ALA A 304 23.78 -8.14 4.70
CA ALA A 304 23.35 -9.19 3.77
C ALA A 304 24.48 -9.64 2.85
N ASN A 305 25.70 -9.16 3.10
CA ASN A 305 26.85 -9.28 2.21
C ASN A 305 26.52 -8.95 0.74
N ASP A 306 25.64 -7.98 0.51
CA ASP A 306 25.12 -7.69 -0.83
C ASP A 306 25.94 -6.60 -1.52
N LYS A 307 26.94 -7.01 -2.32
CA LYS A 307 27.84 -6.11 -3.04
C LYS A 307 27.19 -5.38 -4.21
N ASN A 308 25.90 -5.61 -4.45
CA ASN A 308 25.14 -4.85 -5.43
C ASN A 308 24.57 -3.56 -4.86
N VAL A 309 24.59 -3.36 -3.53
CA VAL A 309 24.12 -2.14 -2.88
C VAL A 309 25.15 -1.02 -3.05
N TYR A 310 24.73 0.19 -3.38
CA TYR A 310 25.62 1.34 -3.51
C TYR A 310 24.91 2.65 -3.18
N PRO A 311 25.64 3.66 -2.69
CA PRO A 311 25.08 4.99 -2.47
C PRO A 311 24.84 5.68 -3.80
N LEU A 312 23.65 6.28 -3.94
CA LEU A 312 23.33 7.20 -5.03
C LEU A 312 23.07 8.58 -4.41
N ARG A 313 24.13 9.39 -4.32
CA ARG A 313 24.10 10.73 -3.74
C ARG A 313 23.17 11.61 -4.54
N GLY A 314 22.43 12.47 -3.86
CA GLY A 314 21.76 13.61 -4.49
C GLY A 314 21.41 14.67 -3.48
N ALA A 315 21.15 15.85 -4.00
CA ALA A 315 20.80 17.02 -3.20
C ALA A 315 19.60 17.74 -3.80
N VAL A 316 18.95 18.53 -2.96
CA VAL A 316 17.87 19.45 -3.31
C VAL A 316 18.04 20.73 -2.49
N LEU A 317 17.81 21.87 -3.14
CA LEU A 317 17.71 23.16 -2.45
C LEU A 317 16.36 23.25 -1.75
N ARG A 318 16.36 23.93 -0.61
CA ARG A 318 15.16 24.25 0.16
C ARG A 318 14.91 25.74 0.04
N ILE A 319 13.80 26.10 -0.59
CA ILE A 319 13.46 27.49 -0.91
C ILE A 319 12.14 27.83 -0.19
N PRO A 320 12.01 29.01 0.44
CA PRO A 320 10.73 29.47 0.99
C PRO A 320 9.65 29.58 -0.10
N ASN A 321 8.53 28.90 0.11
CA ASN A 321 7.35 28.90 -0.79
C ASN A 321 6.22 29.76 -0.21
N ASP A 322 6.54 31.01 0.13
CA ASP A 322 5.68 31.90 0.90
C ASP A 322 4.92 32.93 0.06
N GLY A 323 5.15 32.96 -1.25
CA GLY A 323 4.49 33.90 -2.17
C GLY A 323 5.10 35.30 -2.21
N GLN A 324 6.24 35.55 -1.56
CA GLN A 324 6.85 36.89 -1.52
C GLN A 324 7.68 37.23 -2.75
N LYS A 325 8.36 36.23 -3.34
CA LYS A 325 9.27 36.41 -4.49
C LYS A 325 8.68 35.94 -5.81
N PHE A 326 7.91 34.86 -5.76
CA PHE A 326 7.21 34.25 -6.88
C PHE A 326 5.86 33.72 -6.40
N GLU A 327 4.91 33.48 -7.31
CA GLU A 327 3.62 32.89 -6.93
C GLU A 327 3.85 31.54 -6.25
N LYS A 328 3.16 31.31 -5.14
CA LYS A 328 3.27 30.05 -4.40
C LYS A 328 3.00 28.85 -5.30
N ILE A 329 4.04 28.05 -5.54
CA ILE A 329 3.97 26.85 -6.37
C ILE A 329 3.25 25.76 -5.57
N LYS A 330 2.11 25.29 -6.10
CA LYS A 330 1.25 24.27 -5.45
C LYS A 330 1.34 22.90 -6.11
N LYS A 331 1.77 22.87 -7.37
CA LYS A 331 1.96 21.65 -8.17
C LYS A 331 3.42 21.21 -8.07
N ALA A 332 3.66 19.92 -8.19
CA ALA A 332 5.00 19.41 -8.48
C ALA A 332 5.27 19.56 -9.98
N LEU A 333 6.43 20.13 -10.35
CA LEU A 333 6.86 20.32 -11.73
C LEU A 333 8.10 19.46 -11.98
N VAL A 334 8.00 18.56 -12.96
CA VAL A 334 9.00 17.51 -13.17
C VAL A 334 9.41 17.43 -14.64
N VAL A 335 10.71 17.51 -14.87
CA VAL A 335 11.34 17.06 -16.12
C VAL A 335 12.16 15.83 -15.77
N SER A 336 11.77 14.69 -16.34
CA SER A 336 12.44 13.42 -16.04
C SER A 336 13.87 13.43 -16.57
N ALA A 337 14.75 12.68 -15.90
CA ALA A 337 16.07 12.44 -16.44
C ALA A 337 16.00 11.69 -17.77
N VAL A 338 16.86 12.09 -18.71
CA VAL A 338 17.04 11.43 -20.00
C VAL A 338 18.18 10.40 -19.98
N ASP A 339 19.14 10.56 -19.06
CA ASP A 339 20.37 9.75 -19.02
C ASP A 339 20.50 8.89 -17.75
N VAL A 340 21.10 7.71 -17.93
CA VAL A 340 21.51 6.81 -16.86
C VAL A 340 22.69 7.40 -16.10
N PRO A 341 22.62 7.57 -14.77
CA PRO A 341 23.75 8.06 -14.00
C PRO A 341 24.90 7.05 -14.07
N SER A 342 26.11 7.58 -14.27
CA SER A 342 27.36 6.83 -14.22
C SER A 342 28.38 7.59 -13.37
N ASP A 343 29.49 6.94 -13.00
CA ASP A 343 30.55 7.59 -12.21
C ASP A 343 31.13 8.84 -12.91
N LYS A 344 30.99 8.92 -14.25
CA LYS A 344 31.49 10.04 -15.07
C LYS A 344 30.42 11.08 -15.39
N ASN A 345 29.15 10.67 -15.46
CA ASN A 345 28.04 11.54 -15.85
C ASN A 345 26.91 11.43 -14.82
N PRO A 346 26.68 12.46 -13.99
CA PRO A 346 25.50 12.49 -13.13
C PRO A 346 24.23 12.53 -13.97
N SER A 347 23.20 11.84 -13.52
CA SER A 347 21.86 12.03 -14.09
C SER A 347 21.29 13.37 -13.60
N LYS A 348 20.65 14.11 -14.50
CA LYS A 348 20.11 15.45 -14.25
C LYS A 348 18.63 15.47 -14.56
N PHE A 349 17.86 16.14 -13.72
CA PHE A 349 16.43 16.27 -13.86
C PHE A 349 15.98 17.56 -13.19
N ILE A 350 14.85 18.12 -13.61
CA ILE A 350 14.25 19.27 -12.94
C ILE A 350 13.14 18.74 -12.02
N PHE A 351 13.23 19.09 -10.76
CA PHE A 351 12.36 18.63 -9.70
C PHE A 351 11.99 19.81 -8.80
N ILE A 352 10.90 20.49 -9.13
CA ILE A 352 10.39 21.62 -8.34
C ILE A 352 9.12 21.15 -7.61
N VAL A 353 9.26 20.80 -6.34
CA VAL A 353 8.21 20.09 -5.60
C VAL A 353 7.89 20.75 -4.27
N PRO A 354 6.62 21.12 -4.04
CA PRO A 354 6.19 21.61 -2.74
C PRO A 354 6.33 20.50 -1.70
N ARG A 355 7.31 20.62 -0.82
CA ARG A 355 7.45 19.70 0.31
C ARG A 355 6.28 19.87 1.28
N ASN A 356 5.95 21.13 1.55
CA ASN A 356 4.81 21.55 2.33
C ASN A 356 4.37 22.94 1.85
N ASP A 357 3.47 23.58 2.58
CA ASP A 357 2.96 24.92 2.22
C ASP A 357 4.00 26.05 2.36
N GLY A 358 5.12 25.83 3.05
CA GLY A 358 6.13 26.87 3.30
C GLY A 358 7.49 26.60 2.65
N ILE A 359 7.75 25.37 2.20
CA ILE A 359 9.04 24.96 1.65
C ILE A 359 8.85 24.27 0.29
N LEU A 360 9.59 24.75 -0.69
CA LEU A 360 9.77 24.17 -2.00
C LEU A 360 11.10 23.43 -2.03
N TYR A 361 11.09 22.21 -2.56
CA TYR A 361 12.30 21.49 -2.91
C TYR A 361 12.61 21.70 -4.37
N VAL A 362 13.85 22.13 -4.65
CA VAL A 362 14.35 22.33 -6.01
C VAL A 362 15.54 21.40 -6.22
N GLY A 363 15.29 20.36 -6.98
CA GLY A 363 16.22 19.30 -7.36
C GLY A 363 16.31 19.17 -8.89
N GLY A 364 17.07 18.21 -9.42
CA GLY A 364 17.98 17.34 -8.70
C GLY A 364 18.94 16.63 -9.64
N PHE A 365 20.03 16.15 -9.05
CA PHE A 365 20.97 15.27 -9.72
C PHE A 365 21.14 13.97 -8.93
N SER A 366 21.76 12.98 -9.56
CA SER A 366 22.16 11.75 -8.87
C SER A 366 23.56 11.29 -9.27
N GLU A 367 24.39 10.99 -8.28
CA GLU A 367 25.79 10.56 -8.45
C GLU A 367 26.01 9.19 -7.78
N PRO A 368 26.34 8.15 -8.55
CA PRO A 368 26.59 6.83 -8.00
C PRO A 368 27.92 6.78 -7.25
N ASN A 369 28.01 5.91 -6.24
CA ASN A 369 29.22 5.56 -5.49
C ASN A 369 29.87 6.72 -4.68
N LYS A 370 29.23 7.89 -4.60
CA LYS A 370 29.66 9.00 -3.73
C LYS A 370 29.17 8.80 -2.30
N THR A 371 30.04 9.06 -1.33
CA THR A 371 29.80 8.86 0.12
C THR A 371 30.05 10.12 0.95
N ASP A 372 30.44 11.20 0.30
CA ASP A 372 30.72 12.50 0.89
C ASP A 372 29.55 13.48 0.66
N PHE A 373 29.36 14.39 1.61
CA PHE A 373 28.47 15.53 1.46
C PHE A 373 29.18 16.69 0.77
N ILE A 374 28.43 17.50 0.02
CA ILE A 374 28.94 18.62 -0.76
C ILE A 374 28.45 19.97 -0.22
N PRO A 375 29.20 21.06 -0.47
CA PRO A 375 28.77 22.41 -0.12
C PRO A 375 27.74 22.97 -1.11
N GLU A 376 27.16 24.13 -0.76
CA GLU A 376 26.16 24.84 -1.57
C GLU A 376 26.68 25.44 -2.88
N ASP A 377 27.99 25.67 -2.98
CA ASP A 377 28.70 26.19 -4.16
C ASP A 377 29.28 25.08 -5.04
N ASP A 378 28.97 23.81 -4.76
CA ASP A 378 29.35 22.69 -5.61
C ASP A 378 28.80 22.88 -7.04
N PRO A 379 29.60 22.58 -8.09
CA PRO A 379 29.18 22.77 -9.47
C PRO A 379 27.85 22.10 -9.84
N ASN A 380 27.53 20.93 -9.28
CA ASN A 380 26.27 20.25 -9.55
C ASN A 380 25.08 20.94 -8.88
N VAL A 381 25.28 21.55 -7.70
CA VAL A 381 24.25 22.34 -7.00
C VAL A 381 23.98 23.64 -7.76
N LEU A 382 25.03 24.33 -8.19
CA LEU A 382 24.90 25.56 -8.99
C LEU A 382 24.25 25.29 -10.35
N MET A 383 24.60 24.18 -11.00
CA MET A 383 23.95 23.74 -12.24
C MET A 383 22.46 23.44 -12.01
N MET A 384 22.12 22.67 -10.98
CA MET A 384 20.73 22.34 -10.64
C MET A 384 19.88 23.59 -10.37
N ALA A 385 20.44 24.59 -9.69
CA ALA A 385 19.81 25.88 -9.46
C ALA A 385 19.52 26.59 -10.79
N ARG A 386 20.54 26.73 -11.66
CA ARG A 386 20.42 27.34 -12.99
C ARG A 386 19.39 26.62 -13.87
N ASP A 387 19.44 25.30 -13.93
CA ASP A 387 18.52 24.49 -14.74
C ASP A 387 17.06 24.68 -14.28
N ALA A 388 16.83 24.87 -12.98
CA ALA A 388 15.51 25.13 -12.42
C ALA A 388 15.00 26.56 -12.71
N GLU A 389 15.89 27.56 -12.65
CA GLU A 389 15.57 28.95 -13.02
C GLU A 389 15.37 29.11 -14.54
N ASP A 390 16.18 28.42 -15.36
CA ASP A 390 16.00 28.36 -16.82
C ASP A 390 14.68 27.65 -17.21
N PHE A 391 14.20 26.74 -16.37
CA PHE A 391 12.92 26.08 -16.54
C PHE A 391 11.75 26.98 -16.11
N TYR A 392 11.81 27.51 -14.89
CA TYR A 392 10.77 28.37 -14.31
C TYR A 392 11.40 29.73 -13.94
N THR A 393 11.33 30.68 -14.86
CA THR A 393 12.11 31.94 -14.83
C THR A 393 11.74 32.90 -13.70
N GLU A 394 10.58 32.71 -13.06
CA GLU A 394 10.22 33.48 -11.85
C GLU A 394 10.84 32.91 -10.57
N LEU A 395 11.42 31.70 -10.60
CA LEU A 395 12.03 31.06 -9.45
C LEU A 395 13.24 31.86 -8.95
N ASP A 396 13.36 32.02 -7.64
CA ASP A 396 14.52 32.61 -6.97
C ASP A 396 15.21 31.54 -6.14
N THR A 397 16.30 30.97 -6.65
CA THR A 397 17.07 29.91 -5.95
C THR A 397 18.18 30.45 -5.05
N GLU A 398 18.42 31.76 -5.07
CA GLU A 398 19.33 32.44 -4.13
C GLU A 398 18.68 32.59 -2.75
N ARG A 399 17.36 32.80 -2.69
CA ARG A 399 16.61 32.83 -1.44
C ARG A 399 16.36 31.42 -0.89
N ARG A 400 17.26 30.94 -0.03
CA ARG A 400 17.20 29.60 0.57
C ARG A 400 16.67 29.59 2.01
N ASP A 401 16.23 28.43 2.46
CA ASP A 401 15.88 28.15 3.87
C ASP A 401 17.14 28.31 4.73
N SER A 402 17.20 29.40 5.51
CA SER A 402 18.37 29.72 6.35
C SER A 402 18.75 28.64 7.37
N ALA A 403 17.82 27.77 7.76
CA ALA A 403 18.08 26.73 8.74
C ALA A 403 18.66 25.46 8.10
N PHE A 404 18.25 25.15 6.87
CA PHE A 404 18.64 23.94 6.16
C PHE A 404 18.57 24.17 4.64
N PRO A 405 19.53 24.92 4.05
CA PRO A 405 19.40 25.40 2.67
C PRO A 405 19.62 24.30 1.62
N LEU A 406 20.48 23.33 1.91
CA LEU A 406 20.78 22.19 1.05
C LEU A 406 20.49 20.87 1.77
N ALA A 407 19.46 20.16 1.31
CA ALA A 407 19.15 18.83 1.80
C ALA A 407 19.81 17.79 0.89
N GLN A 408 20.68 16.94 1.45
CA GLN A 408 21.46 15.96 0.69
C GLN A 408 21.51 14.61 1.39
N GLY A 409 21.50 13.53 0.62
CA GLY A 409 21.51 12.18 1.17
C GLY A 409 21.97 11.14 0.16
N PHE A 410 22.23 9.94 0.68
CA PHE A 410 22.67 8.79 -0.10
C PHE A 410 21.49 7.84 -0.26
N ARG A 411 20.90 7.82 -1.46
CA ARG A 411 19.81 6.90 -1.77
C ARG A 411 20.37 5.46 -1.74
N PRO A 412 19.74 4.51 -1.05
CA PRO A 412 20.22 3.13 -0.96
C PRO A 412 19.86 2.37 -2.23
N ALA A 413 20.65 2.57 -3.30
CA ALA A 413 20.45 1.92 -4.58
C ALA A 413 21.03 0.50 -4.57
N ARG A 414 20.55 -0.34 -5.50
CA ARG A 414 21.01 -1.71 -5.65
C ARG A 414 21.00 -2.13 -7.12
N LYS A 415 22.08 -2.72 -7.60
CA LYS A 415 22.12 -3.37 -8.93
C LYS A 415 21.21 -4.59 -8.93
N GLY A 416 20.36 -4.74 -9.94
CA GLY A 416 19.31 -5.77 -9.96
C GLY A 416 18.09 -5.41 -9.11
N ASP A 417 17.84 -4.10 -8.95
CA ASP A 417 16.65 -3.50 -8.34
C ASP A 417 16.45 -3.84 -6.85
N VAL A 418 15.29 -3.45 -6.31
CA VAL A 418 14.91 -3.64 -4.90
C VAL A 418 14.87 -5.12 -4.51
N ARG A 419 15.32 -5.45 -3.30
CA ARG A 419 15.31 -6.80 -2.73
C ARG A 419 14.31 -6.88 -1.58
N VAL A 420 13.20 -7.59 -1.82
CA VAL A 420 12.18 -7.98 -0.84
C VAL A 420 11.94 -9.48 -0.97
N GLU A 421 12.67 -10.27 -0.19
CA GLU A 421 12.66 -11.74 -0.24
C GLU A 421 13.29 -12.30 1.04
N ARG A 422 13.14 -13.61 1.26
CA ARG A 422 13.82 -14.31 2.35
C ARG A 422 15.31 -14.52 2.04
N GLU A 423 16.11 -14.71 3.07
CA GLU A 423 17.53 -15.05 2.91
C GLU A 423 17.67 -16.42 2.21
N LEU A 424 18.36 -16.40 1.07
CA LEU A 424 18.60 -17.57 0.21
C LEU A 424 19.98 -18.19 0.45
N ARG A 425 20.88 -17.44 1.10
CA ARG A 425 22.22 -17.90 1.40
C ARG A 425 22.21 -18.86 2.58
N THR A 426 23.10 -19.85 2.54
CA THR A 426 23.41 -20.71 3.68
C THR A 426 24.66 -20.19 4.40
N PRO A 427 24.77 -20.36 5.73
CA PRO A 427 26.00 -20.03 6.45
C PRO A 427 27.19 -20.82 5.89
N ALA A 428 28.35 -20.17 5.76
CA ALA A 428 29.55 -20.80 5.20
C ALA A 428 29.95 -22.02 6.03
N GLY A 429 30.16 -23.17 5.36
CA GLY A 429 30.54 -24.42 6.02
C GLY A 429 29.40 -25.15 6.74
N SER A 430 28.17 -24.64 6.69
CA SER A 430 27.01 -25.32 7.26
C SER A 430 26.49 -26.43 6.34
N THR A 431 26.18 -27.59 6.92
CA THR A 431 25.39 -28.65 6.28
C THR A 431 23.89 -28.52 6.58
N ASP A 432 23.52 -27.55 7.42
CA ASP A 432 22.13 -27.22 7.74
C ASP A 432 21.43 -26.69 6.50
N LYS A 433 20.42 -27.43 6.03
CA LYS A 433 19.58 -27.05 4.90
C LYS A 433 18.39 -26.19 5.34
N ASN A 434 18.25 -25.89 6.63
CA ASN A 434 17.16 -25.08 7.12
C ASN A 434 17.29 -23.64 6.66
N TRP A 435 16.18 -23.10 6.17
CA TRP A 435 16.06 -21.70 5.79
C TRP A 435 16.27 -20.81 6.99
N ARG A 436 16.98 -19.70 6.79
CA ARG A 436 17.21 -18.74 7.88
C ARG A 436 15.96 -17.88 8.08
N PRO A 437 15.59 -17.54 9.31
CA PRO A 437 14.45 -16.68 9.61
C PRO A 437 14.82 -15.20 9.42
N ILE A 438 15.30 -14.88 8.22
CA ILE A 438 15.72 -13.55 7.82
C ILE A 438 14.93 -13.16 6.57
N VAL A 439 14.28 -12.00 6.62
CA VAL A 439 13.60 -11.36 5.50
C VAL A 439 14.34 -10.07 5.16
N HIS A 440 14.62 -9.83 3.89
CA HIS A 440 15.26 -8.61 3.41
C HIS A 440 14.22 -7.64 2.83
N SER A 441 14.42 -6.34 3.05
CA SER A 441 13.66 -5.27 2.41
C SER A 441 14.53 -4.02 2.26
N TYR A 442 15.33 -3.96 1.20
CA TYR A 442 16.27 -2.86 0.95
C TYR A 442 16.53 -2.67 -0.56
N GLY A 443 17.27 -1.61 -0.92
CA GLY A 443 17.61 -1.33 -2.32
C GLY A 443 16.60 -0.45 -3.06
N HIS A 444 15.73 0.27 -2.34
CA HIS A 444 14.66 1.10 -2.93
C HIS A 444 15.13 2.38 -3.65
N ALA A 445 16.43 2.70 -3.62
CA ALA A 445 17.01 3.95 -4.14
C ALA A 445 16.16 5.20 -3.82
N GLY A 446 15.70 5.94 -4.83
CA GLY A 446 14.84 7.12 -4.67
C GLY A 446 13.36 6.84 -4.42
N ALA A 447 12.91 5.59 -4.51
CA ALA A 447 11.50 5.20 -4.45
C ALA A 447 11.07 4.70 -3.06
N GLY A 448 11.88 4.89 -2.01
CA GLY A 448 11.62 4.36 -0.67
C GLY A 448 10.23 4.72 -0.12
N TRP A 449 9.80 5.99 -0.22
CA TRP A 449 8.45 6.40 0.18
C TRP A 449 7.38 5.86 -0.76
N SER A 450 7.64 5.83 -2.06
CA SER A 450 6.69 5.36 -3.07
C SER A 450 6.37 3.87 -2.90
N LEU A 451 7.32 3.06 -2.41
CA LEU A 451 7.15 1.61 -2.28
C LEU A 451 6.90 1.15 -0.83
N ALA A 452 6.99 2.06 0.16
CA ALA A 452 7.09 1.73 1.58
C ALA A 452 6.04 0.75 2.12
N PHE A 453 4.75 1.02 1.86
CA PHE A 453 3.67 0.23 2.45
C PHE A 453 3.38 -1.04 1.65
N GLY A 454 3.60 -0.99 0.34
CA GLY A 454 3.54 -2.18 -0.49
C GLY A 454 4.62 -3.20 -0.15
N SER A 455 5.88 -2.75 -0.04
CA SER A 455 6.97 -3.61 0.42
C SER A 455 6.74 -4.13 1.85
N ALA A 456 6.14 -3.32 2.73
CA ALA A 456 5.81 -3.76 4.09
C ALA A 456 4.76 -4.89 4.12
N LEU A 457 3.75 -4.85 3.25
CA LEU A 457 2.78 -5.95 3.11
C LEU A 457 3.45 -7.23 2.60
N GLU A 458 4.37 -7.11 1.65
CA GLU A 458 5.15 -8.26 1.17
C GLU A 458 6.02 -8.86 2.29
N VAL A 459 6.73 -8.01 3.05
CA VAL A 459 7.53 -8.47 4.19
C VAL A 459 6.68 -9.21 5.21
N LYS A 460 5.47 -8.73 5.49
CA LYS A 460 4.54 -9.41 6.40
C LYS A 460 4.22 -10.83 5.91
N ALA A 461 3.91 -11.01 4.62
CA ALA A 461 3.69 -12.34 4.04
C ALA A 461 4.95 -13.24 4.15
N LEU A 462 6.13 -12.69 3.88
CA LEU A 462 7.39 -13.43 4.00
C LEU A 462 7.72 -13.80 5.46
N VAL A 463 7.31 -12.99 6.44
CA VAL A 463 7.39 -13.32 7.86
C VAL A 463 6.45 -14.49 8.20
N GLU A 464 5.23 -14.49 7.66
CA GLU A 464 4.28 -15.60 7.80
C GLU A 464 4.89 -16.90 7.24
N ASP A 465 5.49 -16.85 6.03
CA ASP A 465 6.17 -18.00 5.43
C ASP A 465 7.31 -18.56 6.29
N VAL A 466 8.07 -17.67 6.96
CA VAL A 466 9.14 -18.09 7.88
C VAL A 466 8.54 -18.82 9.09
N LEU A 467 7.47 -18.30 9.67
CA LEU A 467 6.82 -18.89 10.85
C LEU A 467 6.11 -20.21 10.53
N GLU A 468 5.64 -20.37 9.29
CA GLU A 468 5.05 -21.62 8.78
C GLU A 468 6.10 -22.63 8.29
N GLY A 469 7.38 -22.26 8.27
CA GLY A 469 8.47 -23.14 7.84
C GLY A 469 8.47 -23.42 6.34
N LEU A 470 7.85 -22.54 5.54
CA LEU A 470 7.80 -22.69 4.08
C LEU A 470 9.20 -22.49 3.46
N PRO A 471 9.44 -22.97 2.22
CA PRO A 471 10.70 -22.74 1.53
C PRO A 471 10.94 -21.26 1.18
N ALA A 472 12.20 -20.84 1.18
CA ALA A 472 12.57 -19.52 0.67
C ALA A 472 12.67 -19.56 -0.85
N HIS A 473 12.13 -18.54 -1.51
CA HIS A 473 12.18 -18.35 -2.95
C HIS A 473 12.72 -16.96 -3.28
N SER A 474 13.42 -16.84 -4.39
CA SER A 474 13.79 -15.51 -4.88
C SER A 474 12.56 -14.74 -5.32
N MET A 475 12.62 -13.41 -5.26
CA MET A 475 11.54 -12.55 -5.75
C MET A 475 11.16 -12.88 -7.21
N LYS A 476 12.15 -13.25 -8.03
CA LYS A 476 11.94 -13.62 -9.44
C LYS A 476 11.15 -14.92 -9.60
N GLU A 477 11.33 -15.88 -8.70
CA GLU A 477 10.59 -17.15 -8.68
C GLU A 477 9.21 -17.01 -8.03
N ALA A 478 9.06 -16.05 -7.12
CA ALA A 478 7.78 -15.72 -6.48
C ALA A 478 6.87 -14.89 -7.40
N ALA A 479 7.41 -14.06 -8.29
CA ALA A 479 6.60 -13.21 -9.17
C ALA A 479 5.64 -13.99 -10.11
N PRO A 480 5.98 -15.18 -10.63
CA PRO A 480 5.05 -16.05 -11.34
C PRO A 480 4.07 -16.81 -10.44
N SER A 481 4.26 -16.90 -9.13
CA SER A 481 3.52 -17.85 -8.27
C SER A 481 2.52 -17.18 -7.31
N VAL A 482 1.29 -17.70 -7.36
CA VAL A 482 0.15 -17.55 -6.44
C VAL A 482 -0.48 -16.15 -6.28
N VAL A 483 0.24 -15.08 -5.97
CA VAL A 483 -0.35 -13.74 -5.79
C VAL A 483 -0.54 -13.01 -7.13
N SER A 484 0.35 -13.27 -8.09
CA SER A 484 0.28 -12.65 -9.42
C SER A 484 -0.87 -13.13 -10.28
N HIS A 485 -1.29 -14.38 -10.18
CA HIS A 485 -2.35 -14.92 -11.04
C HIS A 485 -3.75 -14.49 -10.59
N ALA A 486 -3.97 -14.29 -9.29
CA ALA A 486 -5.25 -13.81 -8.76
C ALA A 486 -5.43 -12.29 -8.95
N GLN A 487 -4.33 -11.52 -8.96
CA GLN A 487 -4.38 -10.04 -8.97
C GLN A 487 -3.97 -9.39 -10.30
N ALA A 488 -3.24 -10.08 -11.20
CA ALA A 488 -2.88 -9.57 -12.53
C ALA A 488 -3.89 -9.92 -13.63
N ALA A 489 -5.05 -10.49 -13.28
CA ALA A 489 -6.13 -10.71 -14.22
C ALA A 489 -6.70 -9.36 -14.67
N THR A 490 -6.17 -8.82 -15.77
CA THR A 490 -6.62 -7.56 -16.38
C THR A 490 -8.03 -7.63 -16.95
N THR A 491 -8.60 -8.84 -17.06
CA THR A 491 -9.98 -9.07 -17.50
C THR A 491 -10.72 -10.04 -16.56
N PRO A 492 -12.04 -9.89 -16.40
CA PRO A 492 -12.86 -10.80 -15.59
C PRO A 492 -12.75 -12.28 -16.01
N ALA A 493 -12.52 -12.56 -17.29
CA ALA A 493 -12.34 -13.91 -17.81
C ALA A 493 -11.01 -14.55 -17.37
N GLN A 494 -9.93 -13.75 -17.27
CA GLN A 494 -8.64 -14.21 -16.74
C GLN A 494 -8.73 -14.48 -15.24
N ALA A 495 -9.50 -13.67 -14.50
CA ALA A 495 -9.75 -13.86 -13.07
C ALA A 495 -10.52 -15.16 -12.83
N ALA A 496 -11.58 -15.41 -13.62
CA ALA A 496 -12.34 -16.66 -13.56
C ALA A 496 -11.48 -17.89 -13.90
N SER A 497 -10.59 -17.80 -14.90
CA SER A 497 -9.66 -18.89 -15.26
C SER A 497 -8.58 -19.15 -14.20
N ALA A 498 -8.10 -18.11 -13.52
CA ALA A 498 -7.16 -18.24 -12.40
C ALA A 498 -7.86 -18.85 -11.17
N CYS A 499 -9.08 -18.41 -10.86
CA CYS A 499 -9.91 -18.98 -9.80
C CYS A 499 -10.25 -20.45 -10.04
N LEU A 500 -10.59 -20.83 -11.28
CA LEU A 500 -10.86 -22.23 -11.65
C LEU A 500 -9.64 -23.15 -11.47
N ARG A 501 -8.42 -22.62 -11.63
CA ARG A 501 -7.17 -23.37 -11.36
C ARG A 501 -6.89 -23.51 -9.87
N LEU A 502 -7.25 -22.51 -9.07
CA LEU A 502 -7.15 -22.56 -7.59
C LEU A 502 -8.22 -23.48 -6.95
N SER A 503 -9.31 -23.76 -7.66
CA SER A 503 -10.34 -24.71 -7.25
C SER A 503 -10.10 -26.13 -7.82
N SER A 504 -8.96 -26.41 -8.46
CA SER A 504 -8.71 -27.75 -8.99
C SER A 504 -8.49 -28.74 -7.84
N PRO A 505 -9.05 -29.97 -7.89
CA PRO A 505 -8.96 -30.95 -6.81
C PRO A 505 -7.52 -31.31 -6.40
N SER A 506 -6.54 -31.07 -7.26
CA SER A 506 -5.12 -31.33 -7.02
C SER A 506 -4.42 -30.30 -6.12
N SER A 507 -5.08 -29.21 -5.73
CA SER A 507 -4.50 -28.10 -4.94
C SER A 507 -4.95 -28.05 -3.48
N TRP A 508 -5.82 -28.97 -3.07
CA TRP A 508 -6.36 -29.05 -1.71
C TRP A 508 -5.76 -30.26 -1.00
N SER A 509 -4.91 -30.03 0.01
CA SER A 509 -4.61 -31.07 0.99
C SER A 509 -5.86 -31.32 1.82
N SER A 510 -6.26 -32.59 1.96
CA SER A 510 -7.42 -33.00 2.75
C SER A 510 -7.29 -32.51 4.19
N ILE A 511 -8.19 -31.61 4.62
CA ILE A 511 -8.30 -31.18 6.01
C ILE A 511 -9.23 -32.17 6.69
N TYR A 512 -8.67 -33.00 7.59
CA TYR A 512 -9.46 -33.82 8.50
C TYR A 512 -9.76 -32.99 9.75
N LEU A 513 -11.05 -32.84 10.07
CA LEU A 513 -11.49 -32.28 11.35
C LEU A 513 -11.73 -33.48 12.29
N ASP A 514 -11.03 -33.53 13.41
CA ASP A 514 -11.34 -34.43 14.53
C ASP A 514 -11.92 -33.67 15.73
N ASP A 515 -12.36 -34.39 16.76
CA ASP A 515 -13.00 -33.85 17.97
C ASP A 515 -12.10 -32.92 18.83
N THR A 516 -10.84 -32.70 18.44
CA THR A 516 -9.89 -31.78 19.09
C THR A 516 -9.65 -30.48 18.31
N SER A 517 -10.29 -30.32 17.15
CA SER A 517 -10.13 -29.15 16.28
C SER A 517 -10.56 -27.85 17.00
N GLN A 518 -9.68 -26.85 17.05
CA GLN A 518 -9.98 -25.59 17.73
C GLN A 518 -10.91 -24.70 16.89
N ILE A 519 -11.65 -23.81 17.55
CA ILE A 519 -12.54 -22.81 16.89
C ILE A 519 -11.82 -22.02 15.78
N SER A 520 -10.50 -21.83 15.92
CA SER A 520 -9.63 -21.20 14.92
C SER A 520 -9.57 -21.96 13.59
N ASP A 521 -9.62 -23.29 13.60
CA ASP A 521 -9.53 -24.12 12.39
C ASP A 521 -10.83 -24.10 11.62
N ILE A 522 -11.96 -24.10 12.34
CA ILE A 522 -13.30 -23.91 11.79
C ILE A 522 -13.43 -22.49 11.21
N GLN A 523 -12.91 -21.47 11.89
CA GLN A 523 -12.90 -20.09 11.39
C GLN A 523 -12.04 -19.92 10.13
N ARG A 524 -10.87 -20.57 10.05
CA ARG A 524 -10.03 -20.57 8.83
C ARG A 524 -10.72 -21.25 7.66
N LEU A 525 -11.41 -22.36 7.91
CA LEU A 525 -12.20 -23.05 6.88
C LEU A 525 -13.36 -22.18 6.38
N ILE A 526 -14.11 -21.56 7.30
CA ILE A 526 -15.20 -20.62 6.96
C ILE A 526 -14.65 -19.44 6.17
N HIS A 527 -13.50 -18.88 6.54
CA HIS A 527 -12.89 -17.76 5.80
C HIS A 527 -12.51 -18.15 4.37
N ARG A 528 -11.91 -19.33 4.19
CA ARG A 528 -11.53 -19.86 2.86
C ARG A 528 -12.74 -20.18 1.99
N VAL A 529 -13.79 -20.78 2.57
CA VAL A 529 -15.05 -21.08 1.88
C VAL A 529 -15.81 -19.80 1.54
N THR A 530 -15.86 -18.83 2.44
CA THR A 530 -16.53 -17.52 2.22
C THR A 530 -15.79 -16.72 1.14
N ALA A 531 -14.46 -16.73 1.14
CA ALA A 531 -13.65 -16.12 0.08
C ALA A 531 -13.91 -16.77 -1.29
N ALA A 532 -13.98 -18.11 -1.34
CA ALA A 532 -14.29 -18.85 -2.57
C ALA A 532 -15.72 -18.56 -3.08
N LEU A 533 -16.72 -18.54 -2.20
CA LEU A 533 -18.12 -18.25 -2.55
C LEU A 533 -18.35 -16.80 -2.97
N THR A 534 -17.69 -15.84 -2.31
CA THR A 534 -17.74 -14.42 -2.68
C THR A 534 -17.10 -14.21 -4.06
N CYS A 535 -16.01 -14.93 -4.34
CA CYS A 535 -15.35 -14.93 -5.64
C CYS A 535 -16.23 -15.55 -6.74
N ALA A 536 -16.91 -16.66 -6.45
CA ALA A 536 -17.82 -17.33 -7.38
C ALA A 536 -19.07 -16.48 -7.68
N ARG A 537 -19.62 -15.78 -6.67
CA ARG A 537 -20.76 -14.87 -6.83
C ARG A 537 -20.42 -13.69 -7.76
N ASN A 538 -19.21 -13.14 -7.65
CA ASN A 538 -18.73 -12.07 -8.52
C ASN A 538 -18.44 -12.54 -9.96
N ALA A 539 -18.20 -13.84 -10.17
CA ALA A 539 -18.07 -14.43 -11.51
C ALA A 539 -19.43 -14.74 -12.17
N HIS A 540 -20.46 -15.03 -11.37
CA HIS A 540 -21.83 -15.33 -11.83
C HIS A 540 -22.51 -14.10 -12.46
N THR A 541 -22.21 -12.90 -11.96
CA THR A 541 -22.71 -11.63 -12.51
C THR A 541 -22.18 -11.26 -13.90
N THR A 542 -21.15 -11.96 -14.40
CA THR A 542 -20.38 -11.53 -15.59
C THR A 542 -20.36 -12.55 -16.71
N VAL A 543 -20.68 -13.81 -16.44
CA VAL A 543 -20.73 -14.89 -17.42
C VAL A 543 -22.07 -15.59 -17.24
N ASN A 544 -23.06 -15.33 -18.10
CA ASN A 544 -24.39 -15.95 -18.11
C ASN A 544 -24.32 -17.49 -18.20
N LYS A 545 -23.97 -18.16 -17.11
CA LYS A 545 -23.93 -19.62 -16.96
C LYS A 545 -24.82 -20.06 -15.81
N PRO A 546 -25.53 -21.19 -15.95
CA PRO A 546 -26.43 -21.69 -14.91
C PRO A 546 -25.66 -22.06 -13.64
N SER A 547 -26.22 -21.69 -12.48
CA SER A 547 -25.66 -21.88 -11.13
C SER A 547 -25.33 -23.33 -10.77
N SER A 548 -25.89 -24.31 -11.50
CA SER A 548 -25.66 -25.74 -11.29
C SER A 548 -24.25 -26.22 -11.67
N GLU A 549 -23.55 -25.55 -12.61
CA GLU A 549 -22.19 -25.95 -13.03
C GLU A 549 -21.07 -25.37 -12.14
N LEU A 550 -21.34 -24.28 -11.41
CA LEU A 550 -20.37 -23.59 -10.55
C LEU A 550 -20.32 -24.15 -9.12
N LEU A 551 -21.39 -24.83 -8.67
CA LEU A 551 -21.56 -25.29 -7.28
C LEU A 551 -21.30 -26.79 -7.08
N GLN A 552 -21.20 -27.59 -8.14
CA GLN A 552 -20.95 -29.04 -8.03
C GLN A 552 -19.63 -29.43 -7.33
N PRO A 553 -18.53 -28.66 -7.38
CA PRO A 553 -17.31 -29.03 -6.64
C PRO A 553 -17.40 -28.81 -5.12
N ILE A 554 -18.35 -27.98 -4.65
CA ILE A 554 -18.42 -27.55 -3.24
C ILE A 554 -19.26 -28.51 -2.38
N PHE A 555 -20.21 -29.23 -2.98
CA PHE A 555 -21.08 -30.17 -2.26
C PHE A 555 -20.52 -31.58 -2.07
N ALA A 556 -19.34 -31.90 -2.63
CA ALA A 556 -18.80 -33.26 -2.63
C ALA A 556 -17.88 -33.62 -1.44
N PHE A 557 -17.61 -32.69 -0.50
CA PHE A 557 -16.51 -32.85 0.47
C PHE A 557 -16.90 -32.86 1.96
N VAL A 558 -18.17 -33.14 2.29
CA VAL A 558 -18.55 -33.45 3.69
C VAL A 558 -19.20 -34.84 3.71
N GLN A 559 -18.40 -35.88 3.91
CA GLN A 559 -18.91 -37.19 4.33
C GLN A 559 -18.58 -37.40 5.81
N PRO A 560 -19.59 -37.52 6.70
CA PRO A 560 -19.34 -37.92 8.07
C PRO A 560 -18.97 -39.41 8.09
N SER A 561 -17.87 -39.76 8.75
CA SER A 561 -17.68 -41.14 9.22
C SER A 561 -18.31 -41.27 10.61
N TYR A 562 -19.21 -42.23 10.72
CA TYR A 562 -19.90 -42.75 11.91
C TYR A 562 -21.21 -42.08 12.36
N GLU A 563 -22.16 -42.98 12.62
CA GLU A 563 -23.51 -42.80 13.16
C GLU A 563 -23.45 -42.28 14.61
N ASP A 564 -24.47 -41.51 14.99
CA ASP A 564 -24.77 -40.97 16.33
C ASP A 564 -24.05 -39.68 16.78
N CYS A 565 -24.52 -38.53 16.28
CA CYS A 565 -25.11 -37.46 17.10
C CYS A 565 -25.50 -36.24 16.24
N ALA A 566 -26.75 -35.81 16.37
CA ALA A 566 -27.34 -34.70 15.64
C ALA A 566 -26.82 -33.35 16.15
N SER A 567 -26.18 -32.56 15.28
CA SER A 567 -26.19 -31.08 15.28
C SER A 567 -25.43 -30.55 14.05
N VAL A 568 -26.09 -30.51 12.88
CA VAL A 568 -25.57 -29.77 11.71
C VAL A 568 -26.43 -28.52 11.52
N ALA A 569 -25.80 -27.36 11.69
CA ALA A 569 -26.40 -26.06 11.41
C ALA A 569 -26.57 -25.88 9.89
N PHE A 570 -27.82 -25.85 9.43
CA PHE A 570 -28.15 -25.42 8.07
C PHE A 570 -27.97 -23.89 7.96
N LEU A 571 -26.97 -23.45 7.20
CA LEU A 571 -26.84 -22.06 6.76
C LEU A 571 -27.70 -21.88 5.50
N GLN A 572 -28.93 -21.41 5.69
CA GLN A 572 -29.76 -20.87 4.60
C GLN A 572 -29.34 -19.41 4.37
N ILE A 573 -28.75 -19.10 3.21
CA ILE A 573 -28.37 -17.75 2.81
C ILE A 573 -29.41 -17.26 1.79
N SER A 574 -30.16 -16.21 2.16
CA SER A 574 -31.04 -15.41 1.28
C SER A 574 -30.25 -14.34 0.53
#